data_AF-A0A3C1THX2-F1
#
_entry.id   AF-A0A3C1THX2-F1
#
_cell.length_a   1.000
_cell.length_b   1.000
_cell.length_c   1.000
_cell.angle_alpha   90.00
_cell.angle_beta   90.00
_cell.angle_gamma   90.00
#
_symmetry.space_group_name_H-M   'P 1'
#
loop_
_entity.id
_entity.type
_entity.pdbx_description
1 polymer ?
#
loop_
_entity_poly.entity_id
_entity_poly.type
_entity_poly.pdbx_seq_one_letter_code
_entity_poly.pdbx_strand_id
1 'polypeptide(L)'
;MRKIIAFGALILLINACNFNSKSEEERLAQSYCGGCHEMPSPSLLDKKTWEKGVLPQMALRLGVEPAPTMSVYGELSTDEIIAFTQANIYPETPILSKEEWEKIVKYYLTNAPDKLPDSSKNYPISSDLTLFAPKTDVPDVEKLPMVSMLKFDDKTQKLYVGTRTGKIHILDAQFKRTDSITVGSAPSDVHFNTDGSLNALAMGIMDPNDKMTGTMVQYKKAADGKKWDSKTLISNLRRPVSQYVTDVDGDGLKDMMVCEFGFHLGQFSWYKQLPNHTYQAFQLDALAGARVVHPYDFNRDGKLDYFVLLAQGDEQMAVYYNRGGGRFEKQILHRFPPVYGSSYAELADFNGDGNIDILYANGDNADYSMILKPYHGIRIFLNDGHLHFKEAYFFGLNGAAKALAEDFDKDGDVDIAAISYFPAKPQEGFVFLENQGNLTFKAKTFAQPRQDKWMLMEKADYDHDGDTDLLLGYLERPPYHNAVNQSFRGLWVLENKKQ
;
A
#
# COMPACT_ATOMS: atom_id res chain seq x y z
N MET A 1 -56.26 -35.96 49.02
CA MET A 1 -55.95 -35.42 47.67
C MET A 1 -54.69 -34.56 47.76
N ARG A 2 -53.73 -34.82 46.86
CA ARG A 2 -52.50 -34.08 46.44
C ARG A 2 -52.33 -32.68 47.08
N LYS A 3 -51.28 -32.27 47.80
CA LYS A 3 -49.79 -32.38 47.72
C LYS A 3 -49.12 -31.66 46.53
N ILE A 4 -48.17 -30.78 46.89
CA ILE A 4 -46.97 -30.24 46.19
C ILE A 4 -47.18 -28.83 45.59
N ILE A 5 -46.71 -27.72 46.18
CA ILE A 5 -45.37 -27.27 46.65
C ILE A 5 -44.41 -26.94 45.50
N ALA A 6 -43.91 -25.70 45.56
CA ALA A 6 -42.91 -25.08 44.70
C ALA A 6 -41.70 -25.97 44.37
N PHE A 7 -41.28 -25.91 43.11
CA PHE A 7 -39.93 -26.18 42.62
C PHE A 7 -39.60 -24.98 41.73
N GLY A 8 -38.52 -24.22 41.92
CA GLY A 8 -37.19 -24.64 42.33
C GLY A 8 -36.26 -24.36 41.15
N ALA A 9 -35.44 -23.33 41.29
CA ALA A 9 -34.49 -22.86 40.29
C ALA A 9 -33.62 -23.99 39.73
N LEU A 10 -33.58 -24.12 38.40
CA LEU A 10 -32.57 -24.91 37.71
C LEU A 10 -32.45 -24.54 36.22
N ILE A 11 -31.90 -23.36 35.91
CA ILE A 11 -31.22 -23.12 34.62
C ILE A 11 -30.00 -22.23 34.89
N LEU A 12 -28.96 -22.85 35.46
CA LEU A 12 -27.58 -22.37 35.49
C LEU A 12 -26.76 -23.64 35.30
N LEU A 13 -25.80 -23.61 34.35
CA LEU A 13 -24.84 -24.67 33.96
C LEU A 13 -25.12 -25.43 32.65
N ILE A 14 -25.22 -24.75 31.51
CA ILE A 14 -24.69 -25.30 30.23
C ILE A 14 -24.19 -24.16 29.32
N ASN A 15 -23.15 -23.41 29.74
CA ASN A 15 -22.42 -22.52 28.81
C ASN A 15 -20.93 -22.34 29.21
N ALA A 16 -20.36 -23.29 29.95
CA ALA A 16 -18.99 -23.24 30.45
C ALA A 16 -18.08 -24.32 29.84
N CYS A 17 -18.30 -24.70 28.58
CA CYS A 17 -17.43 -25.63 27.87
C CYS A 17 -17.14 -25.13 26.45
N ASN A 18 -16.44 -24.00 26.36
CA ASN A 18 -15.53 -23.69 25.24
C ASN A 18 -14.49 -22.62 25.65
N PHE A 19 -14.04 -22.63 26.92
CA PHE A 19 -12.77 -22.00 27.28
C PHE A 19 -11.66 -22.95 26.84
N ASN A 20 -11.23 -22.84 25.59
CA ASN A 20 -9.94 -23.36 25.19
C ASN A 20 -8.91 -22.58 26.00
N SER A 21 -8.29 -23.19 27.02
CA SER A 21 -7.44 -22.47 27.98
C SER A 21 -6.12 -22.08 27.31
N LYS A 22 -6.11 -20.93 26.63
CA LYS A 22 -4.89 -20.29 26.14
C LYS A 22 -3.85 -20.27 27.25
N SER A 23 -2.61 -20.63 26.91
CA SER A 23 -1.52 -20.62 27.90
C SER A 23 -1.32 -19.21 28.45
N GLU A 24 -0.67 -19.08 29.60
CA GLU A 24 -0.33 -17.76 30.14
C GLU A 24 0.51 -16.97 29.14
N GLU A 25 1.47 -17.63 28.48
CA GLU A 25 2.33 -17.02 27.47
C GLU A 25 1.54 -16.51 26.25
N GLU A 26 0.56 -17.26 25.76
CA GLU A 26 -0.32 -16.81 24.67
C GLU A 26 -1.18 -15.62 25.10
N ARG A 27 -1.72 -15.64 26.33
CA ARG A 27 -2.52 -14.53 26.85
C ARG A 27 -1.71 -13.24 26.98
N LEU A 28 -0.45 -13.34 27.41
CA LEU A 28 0.46 -12.20 27.47
C LEU A 28 0.73 -11.66 26.05
N ALA A 29 1.03 -12.54 25.09
CA ALA A 29 1.22 -12.14 23.70
C ALA A 29 -0.03 -11.44 23.14
N GLN A 30 -1.24 -11.96 23.42
CA GLN A 30 -2.49 -11.34 22.98
C GLN A 30 -2.71 -9.96 23.59
N SER A 31 -2.42 -9.77 24.88
CA SER A 31 -2.61 -8.50 25.57
C SER A 31 -1.63 -7.42 25.08
N TYR A 32 -0.34 -7.78 24.93
CA TYR A 32 0.71 -6.82 24.62
C TYR A 32 0.96 -6.63 23.12
N CYS A 33 0.87 -7.69 22.31
CA CYS A 33 1.04 -7.58 20.86
C CYS A 33 -0.30 -7.30 20.16
N GLY A 34 -1.40 -7.91 20.63
CA GLY A 34 -2.74 -7.71 20.06
C GLY A 34 -3.46 -6.42 20.49
N GLY A 35 -2.86 -5.65 21.41
CA GLY A 35 -3.42 -4.38 21.87
C GLY A 35 -3.22 -3.23 20.88
N CYS A 36 -2.17 -3.27 20.07
CA CYS A 36 -1.83 -2.20 19.13
C CYS A 36 -2.31 -2.48 17.70
N HIS A 37 -2.13 -3.71 17.23
CA HIS A 37 -2.46 -4.18 15.89
C HIS A 37 -3.02 -5.61 15.98
N GLU A 38 -3.43 -6.20 14.86
CA GLU A 38 -3.75 -7.62 14.85
C GLU A 38 -2.54 -8.45 15.29
N MET A 39 -2.73 -9.36 16.24
CA MET A 39 -1.64 -10.16 16.80
C MET A 39 -1.10 -11.12 15.72
N PRO A 40 0.19 -11.03 15.35
CA PRO A 40 0.77 -12.00 14.44
C PRO A 40 0.77 -13.41 15.06
N SER A 41 0.28 -14.41 14.33
CA SER A 41 0.45 -15.80 14.74
C SER A 41 1.94 -16.20 14.68
N PRO A 42 2.46 -17.00 15.64
CA PRO A 42 3.82 -17.54 15.56
C PRO A 42 4.11 -18.29 14.25
N SER A 43 3.09 -18.86 13.62
CA SER A 43 3.20 -19.60 12.36
C SER A 43 3.55 -18.74 11.14
N LEU A 44 3.44 -17.41 11.24
CA LEU A 44 3.68 -16.50 10.12
C LEU A 44 5.17 -16.36 9.76
N LEU A 45 6.08 -16.60 10.70
CA LEU A 45 7.53 -16.51 10.47
C LEU A 45 8.25 -17.73 11.05
N ASP A 46 9.42 -18.03 10.52
CA ASP A 46 10.28 -19.05 11.13
C ASP A 46 10.88 -18.57 12.47
N LYS A 47 11.29 -19.52 13.32
CA LYS A 47 11.89 -19.22 14.63
C LYS A 47 13.07 -18.26 14.57
N LYS A 48 13.95 -18.41 13.57
CA LYS A 48 15.16 -17.57 13.44
C LYS A 48 14.78 -16.13 13.13
N THR A 49 13.77 -15.93 12.30
CA THR A 49 13.27 -14.62 11.90
C THR A 49 12.53 -13.94 13.06
N TRP A 50 11.75 -14.70 13.83
CA TRP A 50 11.19 -14.21 15.11
C TRP A 50 12.29 -13.75 16.08
N GLU A 51 13.25 -14.64 16.37
CA GLU A 51 14.31 -14.43 17.36
C GLU A 51 15.21 -13.25 17.01
N LYS A 52 15.63 -13.14 15.75
CA LYS A 52 16.69 -12.21 15.34
C LYS A 52 16.18 -10.95 14.64
N GLY A 53 14.94 -10.98 14.16
CA GLY A 53 14.33 -9.89 13.41
C GLY A 53 13.27 -9.17 14.23
N VAL A 54 12.13 -9.83 14.47
CA VAL A 54 10.91 -9.16 14.95
C VAL A 54 10.90 -8.94 16.47
N LEU A 55 11.23 -9.97 17.28
CA LEU A 55 11.17 -9.86 18.74
C LEU A 55 12.10 -8.77 19.33
N PRO A 56 13.33 -8.56 18.84
CA PRO A 56 14.18 -7.46 19.30
C PRO A 56 13.54 -6.07 19.08
N GLN A 57 12.89 -5.87 17.93
CA GLN A 57 12.21 -4.60 17.62
C GLN A 57 10.96 -4.42 18.50
N MET A 58 10.27 -5.51 18.82
CA MET A 58 9.15 -5.47 19.74
C MET A 58 9.59 -5.19 21.18
N ALA A 59 10.73 -5.75 21.63
CA ALA A 59 11.29 -5.47 22.95
C ALA A 59 11.53 -3.96 23.16
N LEU A 60 12.03 -3.28 22.13
CA LEU A 60 12.21 -1.81 22.12
C LEU A 60 10.87 -1.08 22.24
N ARG A 61 9.86 -1.48 21.46
CA ARG A 61 8.51 -0.86 21.46
C ARG A 61 7.75 -1.08 22.77
N LEU A 62 8.11 -2.10 23.55
CA LEU A 62 7.55 -2.38 24.86
C LEU A 62 8.41 -1.80 26.01
N GLY A 63 9.54 -1.16 25.69
CA GLY A 63 10.48 -0.60 26.67
C GLY A 63 11.23 -1.65 27.50
N VAL A 64 11.24 -2.93 27.10
CA VAL A 64 11.87 -4.02 27.86
C VAL A 64 13.40 -3.96 27.78
N GLU A 65 13.92 -3.67 26.59
CA GLU A 65 15.30 -3.27 26.42
C GLU A 65 15.34 -1.74 26.44
N PRO A 66 16.29 -1.11 27.17
CA PRO A 66 16.46 0.33 27.05
C PRO A 66 16.68 0.61 25.57
N ALA A 67 15.81 1.41 24.95
CA ALA A 67 16.08 1.95 23.63
C ALA A 67 17.52 2.45 23.69
N PRO A 68 18.47 1.94 22.88
CA PRO A 68 19.84 2.39 22.98
C PRO A 68 19.79 3.89 22.73
N THR A 69 19.85 4.66 23.82
CA THR A 69 19.43 6.07 23.84
C THR A 69 20.35 6.91 22.96
N MET A 70 21.50 6.36 22.60
CA MET A 70 22.43 6.90 21.61
C MET A 70 22.25 6.38 20.17
N SER A 71 21.60 5.23 19.90
CA SER A 71 21.49 4.70 18.53
C SER A 71 20.09 4.79 17.92
N VAL A 72 19.02 4.85 18.72
CA VAL A 72 17.64 5.04 18.19
C VAL A 72 17.34 6.53 17.98
N TYR A 73 17.75 7.38 18.91
CA TYR A 73 17.56 8.85 18.81
C TYR A 73 18.78 9.58 18.24
N GLY A 74 19.95 8.94 18.18
CA GLY A 74 21.20 9.61 17.75
C GLY A 74 21.21 10.09 16.30
N GLU A 75 20.34 9.52 15.45
CA GLU A 75 20.19 9.90 14.04
C GLU A 75 18.92 10.73 13.76
N LEU A 76 18.06 10.91 14.77
CA LEU A 76 16.79 11.62 14.65
C LEU A 76 17.01 13.13 14.86
N SER A 77 16.26 13.92 14.10
CA SER A 77 16.15 15.38 14.32
C SER A 77 15.39 15.70 15.61
N THR A 78 15.52 16.92 16.13
CA THR A 78 14.79 17.36 17.33
C THR A 78 13.27 17.21 17.17
N ASP A 79 12.74 17.51 15.99
CA ASP A 79 11.30 17.38 15.72
C ASP A 79 10.85 15.92 15.70
N GLU A 80 11.67 15.01 15.19
CA GLU A 80 11.39 13.57 15.24
C GLU A 80 11.44 13.04 16.67
N ILE A 81 12.40 13.49 17.49
CA ILE A 81 12.46 13.13 18.91
C ILE A 81 11.17 13.55 19.61
N ILE A 82 10.75 14.82 19.44
CA ILE A 82 9.51 15.32 20.04
C ILE A 82 8.30 14.50 19.58
N ALA A 83 8.18 14.23 18.28
CA ALA A 83 7.07 13.47 17.73
C ALA A 83 7.05 12.02 18.24
N PHE A 84 8.21 11.38 18.37
CA PHE A 84 8.33 10.01 18.87
C PHE A 84 7.99 9.92 20.36
N THR A 85 8.42 10.90 21.15
CA THR A 85 8.06 11.00 22.57
C THR A 85 6.57 11.23 22.74
N GLN A 86 5.96 12.15 21.97
CA GLN A 86 4.51 12.41 22.02
C GLN A 86 3.67 11.20 21.60
N ALA A 87 4.14 10.45 20.60
CA ALA A 87 3.48 9.23 20.15
C ALA A 87 3.83 7.99 20.99
N ASN A 88 4.69 8.13 22.00
CA ASN A 88 5.16 7.05 22.87
C ASN A 88 5.65 5.81 22.09
N ILE A 89 6.40 6.04 21.00
CA ILE A 89 6.88 4.96 20.10
C ILE A 89 7.82 3.99 20.84
N TYR A 90 8.67 4.53 21.72
CA TYR A 90 9.55 3.78 22.60
C TYR A 90 9.33 4.27 24.04
N PRO A 91 8.58 3.52 24.87
CA PRO A 91 8.28 3.91 26.24
C PRO A 91 9.55 4.11 27.08
N GLU A 92 9.59 5.18 27.89
CA GLU A 92 10.69 5.43 28.84
C GLU A 92 10.73 4.42 29.98
N THR A 93 9.58 3.82 30.29
CA THR A 93 9.43 2.77 31.31
C THR A 93 8.86 1.50 30.66
N PRO A 94 9.38 0.31 31.00
CA PRO A 94 8.87 -0.94 30.47
C PRO A 94 7.38 -1.11 30.76
N ILE A 95 6.59 -1.50 29.75
CA ILE A 95 5.14 -1.70 29.93
C ILE A 95 4.76 -3.08 30.48
N LEU A 96 5.76 -3.97 30.61
CA LEU A 96 5.65 -5.30 31.20
C LEU A 96 6.95 -5.68 31.90
N SER A 97 6.89 -6.68 32.78
CA SER A 97 8.07 -7.21 33.46
C SER A 97 8.96 -7.99 32.50
N LYS A 98 10.24 -8.16 32.86
CA LYS A 98 11.17 -8.99 32.09
C LYS A 98 10.71 -10.45 32.02
N GLU A 99 10.14 -10.97 33.11
CA GLU A 99 9.60 -12.34 33.18
C GLU A 99 8.39 -12.50 32.25
N GLU A 100 7.51 -11.50 32.17
CA GLU A 100 6.39 -11.50 31.24
C GLU A 100 6.86 -11.44 29.78
N TRP A 101 7.89 -10.65 29.49
CA TRP A 101 8.52 -10.61 28.16
C TRP A 101 9.13 -11.95 27.76
N GLU A 102 9.88 -12.60 28.66
CA GLU A 102 10.47 -13.92 28.41
C GLU A 102 9.40 -14.98 28.12
N LYS A 103 8.22 -14.88 28.76
CA LYS A 103 7.05 -15.71 28.44
C LYS A 103 6.54 -15.47 27.02
N ILE A 104 6.41 -14.20 26.59
CA ILE A 104 6.01 -13.87 25.21
C ILE A 104 7.01 -14.42 24.21
N VAL A 105 8.31 -14.21 24.43
CA VAL A 105 9.39 -14.75 23.58
C VAL A 105 9.27 -16.27 23.49
N LYS A 106 9.08 -16.95 24.63
CA LYS A 106 8.89 -18.41 24.68
C LYS A 106 7.69 -18.86 23.86
N TYR A 107 6.56 -18.15 23.92
CA TYR A 107 5.38 -18.47 23.11
C TYR A 107 5.70 -18.48 21.62
N TYR A 108 6.33 -17.42 21.10
CA TYR A 108 6.67 -17.34 19.68
C TYR A 108 7.71 -18.40 19.28
N LEU A 109 8.80 -18.56 20.04
CA LEU A 109 9.87 -19.51 19.68
C LEU A 109 9.47 -20.99 19.84
N THR A 110 8.50 -21.28 20.70
CA THR A 110 7.96 -22.64 20.86
C THR A 110 7.01 -23.01 19.72
N ASN A 111 6.17 -22.06 19.28
CA ASN A 111 5.09 -22.33 18.33
C ASN A 111 5.40 -21.97 16.88
N ALA A 112 6.45 -21.19 16.62
CA ALA A 112 6.91 -20.90 15.26
C ALA A 112 7.54 -22.14 14.61
N PRO A 113 7.38 -22.35 13.30
CA PRO A 113 8.07 -23.41 12.57
C PRO A 113 9.57 -23.13 12.42
N ASP A 114 10.38 -24.17 12.18
CA ASP A 114 11.80 -23.97 11.86
C ASP A 114 12.00 -23.39 10.45
N LYS A 115 11.04 -23.60 9.55
CA LYS A 115 10.98 -23.06 8.19
C LYS A 115 9.54 -22.92 7.74
N LEU A 116 9.21 -21.84 7.03
CA LEU A 116 7.91 -21.69 6.39
C LEU A 116 7.73 -22.70 5.24
N PRO A 117 6.49 -23.15 4.97
CA PRO A 117 6.21 -24.04 3.85
C PRO A 117 6.51 -23.36 2.52
N ASP A 118 7.04 -24.12 1.57
CA ASP A 118 7.25 -23.65 0.20
C ASP A 118 5.94 -23.78 -0.60
N SER A 119 5.33 -22.65 -0.94
CA SER A 119 4.10 -22.58 -1.74
C SER A 119 4.36 -22.32 -3.23
N SER A 120 5.62 -22.22 -3.68
CA SER A 120 5.98 -21.80 -5.04
C SER A 120 5.44 -22.70 -6.16
N LYS A 121 5.09 -23.95 -5.83
CA LYS A 121 4.50 -24.94 -6.77
C LYS A 121 2.98 -24.87 -6.86
N ASN A 122 2.30 -24.20 -5.92
CA ASN A 122 0.84 -24.12 -5.90
C ASN A 122 0.30 -23.12 -6.93
N TYR A 123 1.16 -22.23 -7.43
CA TYR A 123 0.81 -21.13 -8.31
C TYR A 123 1.67 -21.20 -9.59
N PRO A 124 1.35 -22.12 -10.52
CA PRO A 124 2.06 -22.20 -11.78
C PRO A 124 1.79 -20.95 -12.62
N ILE A 125 2.83 -20.44 -13.28
CA ILE A 125 2.77 -19.30 -14.20
C ILE A 125 3.30 -19.77 -15.54
N SER A 126 2.48 -19.72 -16.59
CA SER A 126 2.89 -20.10 -17.95
C SER A 126 3.63 -18.95 -18.64
N SER A 127 4.67 -19.25 -19.42
CA SER A 127 5.46 -18.26 -20.16
C SER A 127 4.95 -18.11 -21.60
N ASP A 128 3.64 -17.92 -21.76
CA ASP A 128 2.93 -17.86 -23.05
C ASP A 128 1.98 -16.65 -23.13
N LEU A 129 2.28 -15.59 -22.38
CA LEU A 129 1.54 -14.33 -22.47
C LEU A 129 1.60 -13.76 -23.89
N THR A 130 0.43 -13.52 -24.47
CA THR A 130 0.25 -12.97 -25.82
C THR A 130 -0.54 -11.66 -25.84
N LEU A 131 -1.37 -11.42 -24.82
CA LEU A 131 -2.19 -10.21 -24.73
C LEU A 131 -1.34 -8.94 -24.61
N PHE A 132 -0.28 -8.98 -23.80
CA PHE A 132 0.64 -7.86 -23.64
C PHE A 132 2.00 -8.14 -24.26
N ALA A 133 2.51 -7.21 -25.05
CA ALA A 133 3.85 -7.27 -25.64
C ALA A 133 4.69 -6.04 -25.26
N PRO A 134 5.94 -6.22 -24.78
CA PRO A 134 6.84 -5.09 -24.53
C PRO A 134 7.19 -4.36 -25.83
N LYS A 135 7.05 -3.04 -25.82
CA LYS A 135 7.48 -2.16 -26.92
C LYS A 135 9.01 -2.04 -26.93
N THR A 136 9.64 -2.32 -28.07
CA THR A 136 11.12 -2.38 -28.18
C THR A 136 11.78 -1.05 -28.57
N ASP A 137 11.02 -0.06 -29.04
CA ASP A 137 11.53 1.20 -29.59
C ASP A 137 11.22 2.41 -28.70
N VAL A 138 11.65 2.38 -27.42
CA VAL A 138 11.38 3.44 -26.43
C VAL A 138 12.67 4.04 -25.81
N PRO A 139 13.52 4.73 -26.61
CA PRO A 139 14.93 4.99 -26.29
C PRO A 139 15.21 5.96 -25.13
N ASP A 140 14.25 6.84 -24.78
CA ASP A 140 14.41 7.86 -23.72
C ASP A 140 13.97 7.36 -22.34
N VAL A 141 13.05 6.40 -22.29
CA VAL A 141 12.39 5.92 -21.06
C VAL A 141 13.10 4.74 -20.42
N GLU A 142 13.76 3.91 -21.22
CA GLU A 142 14.63 2.88 -20.67
C GLU A 142 15.67 3.55 -19.77
N LYS A 143 16.33 4.64 -20.18
CA LYS A 143 17.46 5.22 -19.44
C LYS A 143 17.11 5.98 -18.16
N LEU A 144 15.84 6.05 -17.74
CA LEU A 144 15.42 6.78 -16.54
C LEU A 144 15.61 5.89 -15.30
N PRO A 145 16.64 6.12 -14.45
CA PRO A 145 16.85 5.26 -13.30
C PRO A 145 15.89 5.62 -12.18
N MET A 146 15.49 4.63 -11.39
CA MET A 146 14.74 4.81 -10.14
C MET A 146 13.43 5.58 -10.33
N VAL A 147 12.53 5.03 -11.14
CA VAL A 147 11.21 5.60 -11.37
C VAL A 147 10.43 5.59 -10.06
N SER A 148 9.95 6.76 -9.63
CA SER A 148 9.20 6.94 -8.38
C SER A 148 7.73 7.29 -8.60
N MET A 149 7.33 7.58 -9.83
CA MET A 149 5.96 7.90 -10.21
C MET A 149 5.74 7.67 -11.71
N LEU A 150 4.57 7.15 -12.06
CA LEU A 150 4.06 7.07 -13.43
C LEU A 150 2.66 7.66 -13.44
N LYS A 151 2.41 8.64 -14.32
CA LYS A 151 1.08 9.24 -14.51
C LYS A 151 0.83 9.59 -15.96
N PHE A 152 -0.25 9.06 -16.51
CA PHE A 152 -0.71 9.40 -17.85
C PHE A 152 -1.78 10.48 -17.78
N ASP A 153 -1.73 11.44 -18.70
CA ASP A 153 -2.76 12.48 -18.85
C ASP A 153 -3.54 12.26 -20.14
N ASP A 154 -4.75 11.72 -20.03
CA ASP A 154 -5.63 11.43 -21.16
C ASP A 154 -6.00 12.69 -21.99
N LYS A 155 -5.88 13.89 -21.41
CA LYS A 155 -6.22 15.11 -22.16
C LYS A 155 -5.08 15.55 -23.07
N THR A 156 -3.85 15.43 -22.60
CA THR A 156 -2.67 15.88 -23.37
C THR A 156 -1.92 14.74 -24.04
N GLN A 157 -2.29 13.49 -23.74
CA GLN A 157 -1.68 12.29 -24.29
C GLN A 157 -0.19 12.23 -24.00
N LYS A 158 0.13 12.53 -22.74
CA LYS A 158 1.49 12.63 -22.24
C LYS A 158 1.67 11.75 -21.03
N LEU A 159 2.82 11.09 -21.01
CA LEU A 159 3.28 10.34 -19.86
C LEU A 159 4.23 11.18 -19.01
N TYR A 160 3.92 11.28 -17.73
CA TYR A 160 4.72 11.93 -16.71
C TYR A 160 5.45 10.86 -15.88
N VAL A 161 6.77 10.79 -16.05
CA VAL A 161 7.64 9.83 -15.35
C VAL A 161 8.47 10.56 -14.32
N GLY A 162 8.15 10.31 -13.05
CA GLY A 162 8.90 10.82 -11.92
C GLY A 162 10.11 9.94 -11.59
N THR A 163 11.23 10.55 -11.22
CA THR A 163 12.43 9.82 -10.79
C THR A 163 12.85 10.25 -9.39
N ARG A 164 13.47 9.33 -8.65
CA ARG A 164 13.99 9.58 -7.29
C ARG A 164 14.94 10.79 -7.20
N THR A 165 15.55 11.19 -8.31
CA THR A 165 16.41 12.39 -8.43
C THR A 165 15.65 13.73 -8.37
N GLY A 166 14.33 13.71 -8.23
CA GLY A 166 13.50 14.91 -8.12
C GLY A 166 13.19 15.57 -9.45
N LYS A 167 13.02 14.77 -10.49
CA LYS A 167 12.57 15.22 -11.81
C LYS A 167 11.28 14.50 -12.21
N ILE A 168 10.42 15.22 -12.92
CA ILE A 168 9.33 14.65 -13.70
C ILE A 168 9.69 14.85 -15.17
N HIS A 169 9.82 13.75 -15.91
CA HIS A 169 10.01 13.74 -17.35
C HIS A 169 8.67 13.66 -18.05
N ILE A 170 8.44 14.51 -19.05
CA ILE A 170 7.19 14.54 -19.81
C ILE A 170 7.47 13.98 -21.18
N LEU A 171 6.76 12.93 -21.55
CA LEU A 171 6.94 12.18 -22.79
C LEU A 171 5.68 12.28 -23.65
N ASP A 172 5.85 12.33 -24.97
CA ASP A 172 4.74 12.21 -25.92
C ASP A 172 4.31 10.73 -26.09
N ALA A 173 3.28 10.49 -26.91
CA ALA A 173 2.76 9.16 -27.23
C ALA A 173 3.79 8.25 -27.95
N GLN A 174 4.90 8.80 -28.45
CA GLN A 174 6.02 8.03 -28.99
C GLN A 174 7.13 7.81 -27.95
N PHE A 175 6.85 8.12 -26.67
CA PHE A 175 7.77 8.03 -25.54
C PHE A 175 9.05 8.82 -25.72
N LYS A 176 9.01 9.90 -26.51
CA LYS A 176 10.12 10.85 -26.64
C LYS A 176 9.94 11.96 -25.61
N ARG A 177 11.03 12.32 -24.93
CA ARG A 177 10.96 13.38 -23.92
C ARG A 177 10.73 14.74 -24.58
N THR A 178 9.60 15.36 -24.29
CA THR A 178 9.22 16.69 -24.80
C THR A 178 9.54 17.81 -23.81
N ASP A 179 9.52 17.51 -22.50
CA ASP A 179 9.74 18.51 -21.45
C ASP A 179 10.15 17.84 -20.12
N SER A 180 10.48 18.64 -19.10
CA SER A 180 10.70 18.16 -17.74
C SER A 180 10.48 19.23 -16.67
N ILE A 181 10.14 18.79 -15.45
CA ILE A 181 9.94 19.63 -14.27
C ILE A 181 10.90 19.18 -13.17
N THR A 182 11.54 20.12 -12.47
CA THR A 182 12.33 19.84 -11.27
C THR A 182 11.44 20.05 -10.03
N VAL A 183 11.29 19.00 -9.22
CA VAL A 183 10.33 18.93 -8.10
C VAL A 183 10.98 18.83 -6.71
N GLY A 184 12.29 19.11 -6.62
CA GLY A 184 13.04 19.23 -5.37
C GLY A 184 13.37 17.91 -4.67
N SER A 185 12.49 16.92 -4.74
CA SER A 185 12.67 15.55 -4.23
C SER A 185 11.87 14.54 -5.05
N ALA A 186 12.04 13.25 -4.79
CA ALA A 186 11.34 12.17 -5.49
C ALA A 186 9.81 12.42 -5.55
N PRO A 187 9.22 12.66 -6.75
CA PRO A 187 7.79 12.80 -6.90
C PRO A 187 7.11 11.45 -6.70
N SER A 188 5.92 11.47 -6.11
CA SER A 188 5.10 10.29 -5.83
C SER A 188 3.76 10.30 -6.55
N ASP A 189 3.19 11.48 -6.81
CA ASP A 189 1.89 11.59 -7.49
C ASP A 189 1.73 12.96 -8.18
N VAL A 190 0.84 13.03 -9.17
CA VAL A 190 0.45 14.29 -9.84
C VAL A 190 -1.05 14.33 -10.05
N HIS A 191 -1.65 15.48 -9.76
CA HIS A 191 -3.00 15.81 -10.19
C HIS A 191 -2.97 16.87 -11.31
N PHE A 192 -3.67 16.63 -12.41
CA PHE A 192 -3.80 17.57 -13.53
C PHE A 192 -5.04 18.46 -13.36
N ASN A 193 -4.83 19.76 -13.18
CA ASN A 193 -5.91 20.73 -13.02
C ASN A 193 -6.53 21.10 -14.38
N THR A 194 -7.79 21.53 -14.38
CA THR A 194 -8.52 21.93 -15.59
C THR A 194 -7.95 23.18 -16.28
N ASP A 195 -7.15 24.00 -15.57
CA ASP A 195 -6.52 25.20 -16.12
C ASP A 195 -5.15 24.92 -16.78
N GLY A 196 -4.78 23.64 -16.92
CA GLY A 196 -3.52 23.19 -17.51
C GLY A 196 -2.32 23.23 -16.55
N SER A 197 -2.52 23.64 -15.29
CA SER A 197 -1.51 23.43 -14.23
C SER A 197 -1.57 22.00 -13.68
N LEU A 198 -0.54 21.61 -12.94
CA LEU A 198 -0.51 20.33 -12.24
C LEU A 198 -0.04 20.50 -10.80
N ASN A 199 -0.55 19.70 -9.88
CA ASN A 199 -0.12 19.66 -8.49
C ASN A 199 0.73 18.40 -8.27
N ALA A 200 2.02 18.55 -8.05
CA ALA A 200 2.93 17.43 -7.82
C ALA A 200 3.16 17.22 -6.32
N LEU A 201 2.98 15.99 -5.85
CA LEU A 201 3.45 15.54 -4.56
C LEU A 201 4.91 15.10 -4.65
N ALA A 202 5.73 15.57 -3.72
CA ALA A 202 7.13 15.18 -3.60
C ALA A 202 7.43 14.71 -2.17
N MET A 203 8.08 13.55 -2.04
CA MET A 203 8.24 12.84 -0.77
C MET A 203 9.17 13.54 0.24
N GLY A 204 10.02 14.48 -0.22
CA GLY A 204 11.13 15.00 0.56
C GLY A 204 12.24 13.96 0.63
N ILE A 205 12.16 13.07 1.62
CA ILE A 205 13.07 11.93 1.76
C ILE A 205 12.28 10.65 1.45
N MET A 206 12.70 9.94 0.40
CA MET A 206 12.02 8.72 -0.06
C MET A 206 12.29 7.50 0.86
N ASP A 207 13.51 7.38 1.39
CA ASP A 207 13.87 6.28 2.29
C ASP A 207 13.07 6.34 3.60
N PRO A 208 12.90 5.24 4.36
CA PRO A 208 12.12 5.24 5.60
C PRO A 208 12.57 6.33 6.58
N ASN A 209 11.67 7.24 6.91
CA ASN A 209 11.89 8.34 7.85
C ASN A 209 10.55 8.96 8.28
N ASP A 210 10.60 9.78 9.32
CA ASP A 210 9.46 10.49 9.89
C ASP A 210 9.62 12.02 9.79
N LYS A 211 10.49 12.51 8.91
CA LYS A 211 10.68 13.95 8.70
C LYS A 211 9.56 14.51 7.85
N MET A 212 9.03 15.65 8.28
CA MET A 212 8.03 16.43 7.54
C MET A 212 8.72 17.28 6.46
N THR A 213 9.35 16.64 5.47
CA THR A 213 10.09 17.31 4.39
C THR A 213 9.39 17.25 3.04
N GLY A 214 8.27 16.53 2.96
CA GLY A 214 7.45 16.43 1.78
C GLY A 214 6.70 17.73 1.48
N THR A 215 6.35 17.91 0.21
CA THR A 215 5.66 19.11 -0.27
C THR A 215 4.63 18.76 -1.33
N MET A 216 3.65 19.64 -1.48
CA MET A 216 2.79 19.72 -2.66
C MET A 216 3.05 21.05 -3.36
N VAL A 217 3.45 20.98 -4.62
CA VAL A 217 3.79 22.16 -5.42
C VAL A 217 2.95 22.17 -6.69
N GLN A 218 2.28 23.29 -6.94
CA GLN A 218 1.62 23.54 -8.21
C GLN A 218 2.64 24.03 -9.23
N TYR A 219 2.59 23.48 -10.44
CA TYR A 219 3.37 23.89 -11.59
C TYR A 219 2.45 24.33 -12.72
N LYS A 220 2.71 25.51 -13.27
CA LYS A 220 1.99 26.04 -14.43
C LYS A 220 2.99 26.49 -15.49
N LYS A 221 2.71 26.17 -16.75
CA LYS A 221 3.58 26.63 -17.84
C LYS A 221 3.47 28.16 -17.94
N ALA A 222 4.60 28.84 -17.95
CA ALA A 222 4.66 30.28 -18.16
C ALA A 222 4.09 30.65 -19.53
N ALA A 223 3.66 31.91 -19.69
CA ALA A 223 3.05 32.39 -20.94
C ALA A 223 3.95 32.22 -22.18
N ASP A 224 5.28 32.14 -21.99
CA ASP A 224 6.25 31.91 -23.06
C ASP A 224 6.36 30.44 -23.50
N GLY A 225 5.71 29.52 -22.79
CA GLY A 225 5.73 28.09 -23.05
C GLY A 225 7.09 27.42 -22.78
N LYS A 226 8.07 28.13 -22.19
CA LYS A 226 9.44 27.61 -22.01
C LYS A 226 9.73 27.18 -20.58
N LYS A 227 9.13 27.85 -19.60
CA LYS A 227 9.38 27.59 -18.17
C LYS A 227 8.14 27.11 -17.44
N TRP A 228 8.36 26.47 -16.30
CA TRP A 228 7.33 26.12 -15.35
C TRP A 228 7.44 27.07 -14.15
N ASP A 229 6.41 27.88 -13.96
CA ASP A 229 6.23 28.65 -12.73
C ASP A 229 5.74 27.69 -11.64
N SER A 230 6.25 27.85 -10.43
CA SER A 230 5.89 27.00 -9.30
C SER A 230 5.34 27.78 -8.12
N LYS A 231 4.38 27.19 -7.41
CA LYS A 231 3.79 27.70 -6.18
C LYS A 231 3.63 26.55 -5.19
N THR A 232 4.31 26.62 -4.05
CA THR A 232 4.08 25.66 -2.96
C THR A 232 2.67 25.86 -2.42
N LEU A 233 1.87 24.79 -2.44
CA LEU A 233 0.52 24.77 -1.90
C LEU A 233 0.52 24.30 -0.45
N ILE A 234 1.27 23.22 -0.19
CA ILE A 234 1.38 22.59 1.13
C ILE A 234 2.84 22.23 1.38
N SER A 235 3.34 22.55 2.57
CA SER A 235 4.67 22.16 3.05
C SER A 235 4.55 21.29 4.31
N ASN A 236 5.66 20.69 4.73
CA ASN A 236 5.75 19.88 5.94
C ASN A 236 4.89 18.62 5.89
N LEU A 237 4.85 17.95 4.75
CA LEU A 237 4.19 16.64 4.60
C LEU A 237 5.15 15.52 5.01
N ARG A 238 4.62 14.46 5.61
CA ARG A 238 5.33 13.28 6.08
C ARG A 238 5.36 12.19 5.00
N ARG A 239 6.33 12.29 4.08
CA ARG A 239 6.51 11.34 2.97
C ARG A 239 5.17 11.06 2.23
N PRO A 240 4.57 12.09 1.59
CA PRO A 240 3.30 11.95 0.89
C PRO A 240 3.44 11.06 -0.34
N VAL A 241 2.48 10.15 -0.55
CA VAL A 241 2.56 9.13 -1.61
C VAL A 241 1.36 9.08 -2.55
N SER A 242 0.21 9.63 -2.15
CA SER A 242 -1.00 9.68 -2.99
C SER A 242 -1.87 10.88 -2.62
N GLN A 243 -2.56 11.44 -3.61
CA GLN A 243 -3.55 12.50 -3.43
C GLN A 243 -4.84 12.21 -4.18
N TYR A 244 -5.94 12.77 -3.66
CA TYR A 244 -7.19 12.91 -4.40
C TYR A 244 -7.74 14.33 -4.25
N VAL A 245 -8.08 14.97 -5.36
CA VAL A 245 -8.54 16.37 -5.40
C VAL A 245 -10.02 16.42 -5.71
N THR A 246 -10.81 16.94 -4.78
CA THR A 246 -12.27 17.10 -4.96
C THR A 246 -12.82 18.19 -4.04
N ASP A 247 -14.08 18.56 -4.22
CA ASP A 247 -14.79 19.40 -3.25
C ASP A 247 -15.33 18.47 -2.15
N VAL A 248 -14.66 18.44 -1.00
CA VAL A 248 -14.91 17.44 0.05
C VAL A 248 -16.09 17.85 0.93
N ASP A 249 -16.30 19.15 1.14
CA ASP A 249 -17.35 19.66 2.01
C ASP A 249 -18.48 20.43 1.31
N GLY A 250 -18.41 20.54 -0.02
CA GLY A 250 -19.47 21.08 -0.87
C GLY A 250 -19.46 22.61 -0.94
N ASP A 251 -18.34 23.26 -0.62
CA ASP A 251 -18.22 24.73 -0.66
C ASP A 251 -17.81 25.29 -2.03
N GLY A 252 -17.63 24.41 -3.02
CA GLY A 252 -17.27 24.75 -4.40
C GLY A 252 -15.76 24.93 -4.63
N LEU A 253 -14.93 24.82 -3.60
CA LEU A 253 -13.48 24.84 -3.69
C LEU A 253 -12.91 23.43 -3.85
N LYS A 254 -11.69 23.32 -4.39
CA LYS A 254 -11.03 22.01 -4.57
C LYS A 254 -10.07 21.76 -3.42
N ASP A 255 -10.46 20.83 -2.57
CA ASP A 255 -9.71 20.31 -1.46
C ASP A 255 -8.84 19.12 -1.87
N MET A 256 -8.02 18.64 -0.93
CA MET A 256 -7.11 17.53 -1.14
C MET A 256 -7.17 16.51 -0.01
N MET A 257 -7.40 15.26 -0.36
CA MET A 257 -7.14 14.11 0.52
C MET A 257 -5.71 13.63 0.25
N VAL A 258 -4.88 13.52 1.28
CA VAL A 258 -3.46 13.18 1.12
C VAL A 258 -3.10 11.99 2.01
N CYS A 259 -2.48 10.99 1.39
CA CYS A 259 -1.87 9.86 2.07
C CYS A 259 -0.40 10.15 2.36
N GLU A 260 -0.04 10.16 3.64
CA GLU A 260 1.31 10.41 4.13
C GLU A 260 1.85 9.16 4.80
N PHE A 261 2.72 8.44 4.07
CA PHE A 261 3.14 7.09 4.46
C PHE A 261 4.01 7.11 5.73
N GLY A 262 4.91 8.08 5.84
CA GLY A 262 5.87 8.22 6.96
C GLY A 262 6.72 6.97 7.25
N PHE A 263 6.97 6.59 8.51
CA PHE A 263 7.66 5.33 8.84
C PHE A 263 7.15 4.73 10.15
N HIS A 264 7.48 5.34 11.30
CA HIS A 264 6.84 4.99 12.58
C HIS A 264 5.55 5.79 12.79
N LEU A 265 5.49 6.98 12.20
CA LEU A 265 4.32 7.84 12.15
C LEU A 265 3.84 7.94 10.70
N GLY A 266 2.61 8.36 10.49
CA GLY A 266 2.04 8.69 9.18
C GLY A 266 0.85 9.60 9.37
N GLN A 267 0.08 9.80 8.32
CA GLN A 267 -1.27 10.33 8.45
C GLN A 267 -2.09 10.17 7.17
N PHE A 268 -3.40 10.15 7.35
CA PHE A 268 -4.36 10.46 6.29
C PHE A 268 -5.02 11.79 6.63
N SER A 269 -4.91 12.76 5.72
CA SER A 269 -5.25 14.16 5.99
C SER A 269 -6.17 14.73 4.93
N TRP A 270 -7.13 15.57 5.35
CA TRP A 270 -7.90 16.44 4.48
C TRP A 270 -7.33 17.86 4.57
N TYR A 271 -6.94 18.42 3.43
CA TYR A 271 -6.51 19.80 3.28
C TYR A 271 -7.64 20.59 2.62
N LYS A 272 -8.40 21.32 3.44
CA LYS A 272 -9.48 22.18 2.99
C LYS A 272 -8.93 23.45 2.35
N GLN A 273 -9.33 23.75 1.13
CA GLN A 273 -9.03 25.01 0.48
C GLN A 273 -9.88 26.14 1.08
N LEU A 274 -9.24 27.25 1.42
CA LEU A 274 -9.89 28.45 1.92
C LEU A 274 -10.11 29.46 0.77
N PRO A 275 -11.04 30.44 0.91
CA PRO A 275 -11.32 31.44 -0.13
C PRO A 275 -10.11 32.28 -0.57
N ASN A 276 -9.06 32.34 0.25
CA ASN A 276 -7.79 33.00 -0.07
C ASN A 276 -6.78 32.09 -0.80
N HIS A 277 -7.21 30.90 -1.25
CA HIS A 277 -6.39 29.87 -1.90
C HIS A 277 -5.22 29.34 -1.06
N THR A 278 -5.37 29.38 0.27
CA THR A 278 -4.51 28.64 1.21
C THR A 278 -5.23 27.39 1.70
N TYR A 279 -4.52 26.49 2.39
CA TYR A 279 -5.09 25.23 2.86
C TYR A 279 -5.06 25.14 4.39
N GLN A 280 -6.17 24.67 4.96
CA GLN A 280 -6.26 24.26 6.36
C GLN A 280 -6.19 22.74 6.44
N ALA A 281 -5.28 22.22 7.25
CA ALA A 281 -5.09 20.78 7.43
C ALA A 281 -5.99 20.22 8.54
N PHE A 282 -6.65 19.09 8.26
CA PHE A 282 -7.41 18.27 9.20
C PHE A 282 -6.85 16.85 9.13
N GLN A 283 -6.19 16.41 10.20
CA GLN A 283 -5.72 15.03 10.30
C GLN A 283 -6.93 14.12 10.59
N LEU A 284 -7.20 13.17 9.70
CA LEU A 284 -8.30 12.20 9.85
C LEU A 284 -7.82 10.92 10.54
N ASP A 285 -6.56 10.56 10.31
CA ASP A 285 -5.88 9.45 10.96
C ASP A 285 -4.39 9.77 11.13
N ALA A 286 -3.78 9.31 12.22
CA ALA A 286 -2.35 9.49 12.54
C ALA A 286 -1.52 8.22 12.31
N LEU A 287 -2.13 7.15 11.82
CA LEU A 287 -1.45 5.88 11.58
C LEU A 287 -0.45 5.96 10.42
N ALA A 288 0.64 5.21 10.57
CA ALA A 288 1.65 5.02 9.54
C ALA A 288 1.11 4.24 8.34
N GLY A 289 1.75 4.44 7.19
CA GLY A 289 1.54 3.61 6.01
C GLY A 289 0.31 3.97 5.19
N ALA A 290 -0.32 5.13 5.39
CA ALA A 290 -1.34 5.62 4.45
C ALA A 290 -0.74 5.69 3.05
N ARG A 291 -1.27 4.85 2.15
CA ARG A 291 -0.61 4.57 0.87
C ARG A 291 -1.43 4.92 -0.36
N VAL A 292 -2.70 4.56 -0.36
CA VAL A 292 -3.63 4.85 -1.46
C VAL A 292 -4.94 5.37 -0.90
N VAL A 293 -5.59 6.26 -1.64
CA VAL A 293 -6.93 6.74 -1.37
C VAL A 293 -7.80 6.52 -2.60
N HIS A 294 -8.92 5.82 -2.43
CA HIS A 294 -9.91 5.59 -3.48
C HIS A 294 -11.27 6.19 -3.06
N PRO A 295 -11.79 7.17 -3.79
CA PRO A 295 -13.07 7.79 -3.50
C PRO A 295 -14.23 6.92 -4.01
N TYR A 296 -15.25 6.71 -3.19
CA TYR A 296 -16.48 6.01 -3.59
C TYR A 296 -17.61 6.34 -2.61
N ASP A 297 -18.87 6.34 -3.06
CA ASP A 297 -20.03 6.50 -2.18
C ASP A 297 -20.43 5.14 -1.60
N PHE A 298 -19.74 4.72 -0.53
CA PHE A 298 -19.87 3.38 0.06
C PHE A 298 -21.22 3.19 0.76
N ASN A 299 -21.83 4.27 1.25
CA ASN A 299 -23.11 4.23 1.96
C ASN A 299 -24.31 4.74 1.16
N ARG A 300 -24.09 5.15 -0.10
CA ARG A 300 -25.10 5.64 -1.04
C ARG A 300 -25.83 6.90 -0.55
N ASP A 301 -25.13 7.78 0.18
CA ASP A 301 -25.68 9.04 0.68
C ASP A 301 -25.45 10.25 -0.25
N GLY A 302 -24.80 10.03 -1.39
CA GLY A 302 -24.49 11.03 -2.40
C GLY A 302 -23.20 11.82 -2.12
N LYS A 303 -22.44 11.49 -1.07
CA LYS A 303 -21.12 12.05 -0.80
C LYS A 303 -20.04 11.02 -1.09
N LEU A 304 -18.87 11.50 -1.50
CA LEU A 304 -17.71 10.63 -1.61
C LEU A 304 -17.18 10.32 -0.21
N ASP A 305 -17.09 9.02 0.09
CA ASP A 305 -16.30 8.48 1.17
C ASP A 305 -14.91 8.09 0.63
N TYR A 306 -13.98 7.73 1.52
CA TYR A 306 -12.60 7.45 1.14
C TYR A 306 -12.12 6.11 1.66
N PHE A 307 -11.91 5.15 0.76
CA PHE A 307 -11.17 3.93 1.08
C PHE A 307 -9.68 4.25 1.17
N VAL A 308 -9.02 3.79 2.22
CA VAL A 308 -7.58 3.98 2.43
C VAL A 308 -6.94 2.67 2.87
N LEU A 309 -5.81 2.34 2.23
CA LEU A 309 -4.91 1.31 2.71
C LEU A 309 -3.86 1.93 3.64
N LEU A 310 -3.82 1.45 4.88
CA LEU A 310 -2.74 1.68 5.82
C LEU A 310 -1.83 0.45 5.81
N ALA A 311 -0.59 0.63 5.39
CA ALA A 311 0.32 -0.45 4.99
C ALA A 311 1.55 -0.60 5.90
N GLN A 312 1.58 0.03 7.07
CA GLN A 312 2.76 0.05 7.94
C GLN A 312 2.35 -0.01 9.42
N GLY A 313 2.88 -1.00 10.15
CA GLY A 313 2.59 -1.17 11.57
C GLY A 313 1.17 -1.71 11.76
N ASP A 314 0.19 -0.82 11.93
CA ASP A 314 -1.21 -1.23 12.02
C ASP A 314 -1.84 -1.37 10.63
N GLU A 315 -1.51 -2.47 9.95
CA GLU A 315 -1.95 -2.73 8.58
C GLU A 315 -3.48 -2.95 8.52
N GLN A 316 -4.17 -2.14 7.71
CA GLN A 316 -5.61 -2.24 7.56
C GLN A 316 -6.15 -1.56 6.30
N MET A 317 -7.29 -2.06 5.85
CA MET A 317 -8.14 -1.43 4.86
C MET A 317 -9.32 -0.78 5.59
N ALA A 318 -9.48 0.53 5.42
CA ALA A 318 -10.50 1.30 6.13
C ALA A 318 -11.25 2.24 5.18
N VAL A 319 -12.49 2.55 5.53
CA VAL A 319 -13.28 3.59 4.88
C VAL A 319 -13.45 4.74 5.85
N TYR A 320 -13.26 5.96 5.36
CA TYR A 320 -13.52 7.21 6.06
C TYR A 320 -14.78 7.81 5.47
N TYR A 321 -15.92 7.59 6.15
CA TYR A 321 -17.21 8.07 5.72
C TYR A 321 -17.32 9.58 5.88
N ASN A 322 -17.74 10.26 4.82
CA ASN A 322 -17.98 11.69 4.85
C ASN A 322 -19.38 11.96 5.43
N ARG A 323 -19.45 12.38 6.70
CA ARG A 323 -20.72 12.72 7.36
C ARG A 323 -21.18 14.14 7.07
N GLY A 324 -20.50 14.86 6.17
CA GLY A 324 -20.77 16.25 5.80
C GLY A 324 -20.32 17.25 6.87
N GLY A 325 -20.15 18.50 6.45
CA GLY A 325 -19.67 19.58 7.30
C GLY A 325 -18.27 19.33 7.87
N GLY A 326 -17.42 18.63 7.12
CA GLY A 326 -16.05 18.30 7.52
C GLY A 326 -15.90 17.23 8.59
N ARG A 327 -16.95 16.43 8.85
CA ARG A 327 -16.91 15.34 9.84
C ARG A 327 -16.71 13.99 9.14
N PHE A 328 -15.77 13.20 9.66
CA PHE A 328 -15.45 11.88 9.14
C PHE A 328 -15.63 10.79 10.20
N GLU A 329 -16.01 9.61 9.77
CA GLU A 329 -16.10 8.41 10.61
C GLU A 329 -15.31 7.27 9.97
N LYS A 330 -14.35 6.69 10.71
CA LYS A 330 -13.54 5.57 10.23
C LYS A 330 -14.22 4.23 10.56
N GLN A 331 -14.35 3.37 9.55
CA GLN A 331 -14.66 1.95 9.72
C GLN A 331 -13.51 1.11 9.19
N ILE A 332 -13.01 0.17 10.00
CA ILE A 332 -12.03 -0.82 9.57
C ILE A 332 -12.80 -1.93 8.86
N LEU A 333 -12.49 -2.15 7.57
CA LEU A 333 -13.08 -3.23 6.77
C LEU A 333 -12.34 -4.54 6.98
N HIS A 334 -11.01 -4.45 7.04
CA HIS A 334 -10.13 -5.58 7.29
C HIS A 334 -8.85 -5.09 7.96
N ARG A 335 -8.31 -5.89 8.86
CA ARG A 335 -7.03 -5.64 9.54
C ARG A 335 -6.10 -6.81 9.24
N PHE A 336 -4.80 -6.54 9.21
CA PHE A 336 -3.78 -7.54 8.96
C PHE A 336 -2.68 -7.45 10.01
N PRO A 337 -1.95 -8.55 10.28
CA PRO A 337 -0.77 -8.48 11.14
C PRO A 337 0.37 -7.70 10.44
N PRO A 338 1.20 -6.92 11.16
CA PRO A 338 2.29 -6.09 10.58
C PRO A 338 3.38 -6.81 9.77
N VAL A 339 3.31 -8.13 9.64
CA VAL A 339 4.25 -8.98 8.88
C VAL A 339 3.65 -9.46 7.55
N TYR A 340 2.43 -8.99 7.24
CA TYR A 340 1.69 -9.39 6.04
C TYR A 340 2.20 -8.68 4.79
N GLY A 341 2.71 -7.45 4.93
CA GLY A 341 3.40 -6.74 3.85
C GLY A 341 2.46 -6.06 2.86
N SER A 342 1.37 -5.45 3.37
CA SER A 342 0.43 -4.66 2.57
C SER A 342 1.16 -3.73 1.59
N SER A 343 0.85 -3.82 0.30
CA SER A 343 1.59 -3.12 -0.75
C SER A 343 0.70 -2.30 -1.68
N TYR A 344 -0.53 -2.74 -1.96
CA TYR A 344 -1.46 -1.97 -2.78
C TYR A 344 -2.89 -2.47 -2.58
N ALA A 345 -3.86 -1.62 -2.88
CA ALA A 345 -5.25 -2.00 -3.00
C ALA A 345 -5.93 -1.20 -4.10
N GLU A 346 -6.91 -1.81 -4.77
CA GLU A 346 -7.78 -1.20 -5.78
C GLU A 346 -9.21 -1.69 -5.58
N LEU A 347 -10.16 -0.93 -6.11
CA LEU A 347 -11.58 -1.20 -6.05
C LEU A 347 -12.10 -1.56 -7.44
N ALA A 348 -12.81 -2.68 -7.57
CA ALA A 348 -13.46 -3.12 -8.80
C ALA A 348 -14.64 -4.04 -8.46
N ASP A 349 -15.63 -4.18 -9.34
CA ASP A 349 -16.71 -5.16 -9.21
C ASP A 349 -16.30 -6.45 -9.95
N PHE A 350 -15.81 -7.44 -9.21
CA PHE A 350 -15.21 -8.65 -9.79
C PHE A 350 -16.24 -9.72 -10.15
N ASN A 351 -17.44 -9.66 -9.57
CA ASN A 351 -18.49 -10.65 -9.77
C ASN A 351 -19.72 -10.11 -10.52
N GLY A 352 -19.73 -8.82 -10.85
CA GLY A 352 -20.79 -8.16 -11.62
C GLY A 352 -22.07 -7.94 -10.83
N ASP A 353 -22.03 -7.94 -9.49
CA ASP A 353 -23.21 -7.80 -8.64
C ASP A 353 -23.56 -6.33 -8.30
N GLY A 354 -22.75 -5.39 -8.75
CA GLY A 354 -22.92 -3.95 -8.54
C GLY A 354 -22.43 -3.46 -7.18
N ASN A 355 -21.83 -4.31 -6.36
CA ASN A 355 -21.13 -3.92 -5.14
C ASN A 355 -19.63 -3.87 -5.41
N ILE A 356 -18.98 -2.83 -4.90
CA ILE A 356 -17.54 -2.66 -5.10
C ILE A 356 -16.77 -3.65 -4.21
N ASP A 357 -15.89 -4.43 -4.82
CA ASP A 357 -15.00 -5.39 -4.17
C ASP A 357 -13.59 -4.80 -3.98
N ILE A 358 -12.71 -5.55 -3.34
CA ILE A 358 -11.32 -5.13 -3.09
C ILE A 358 -10.32 -6.10 -3.73
N LEU A 359 -9.47 -5.58 -4.61
CA LEU A 359 -8.22 -6.20 -5.02
C LEU A 359 -7.12 -5.77 -4.05
N TYR A 360 -6.39 -6.71 -3.47
CA TYR A 360 -5.35 -6.43 -2.48
C TYR A 360 -4.05 -7.16 -2.83
N ALA A 361 -2.94 -6.42 -2.84
CA ALA A 361 -1.60 -6.95 -3.03
C ALA A 361 -0.80 -6.82 -1.73
N ASN A 362 -0.21 -7.93 -1.30
CA ASN A 362 0.74 -7.96 -0.19
C ASN A 362 2.01 -8.71 -0.58
N GLY A 363 3.13 -8.03 -0.45
CA GLY A 363 4.41 -8.59 -0.85
C GLY A 363 5.59 -7.79 -0.35
N ASP A 364 5.36 -6.70 0.39
CA ASP A 364 6.47 -5.95 0.96
C ASP A 364 7.25 -6.85 1.90
N ASN A 365 8.55 -6.83 1.70
CA ASN A 365 9.49 -7.69 2.40
C ASN A 365 10.74 -6.92 2.80
N ALA A 366 10.68 -5.58 2.78
CA ALA A 366 11.75 -4.68 3.19
C ALA A 366 11.72 -4.35 4.69
N ASP A 367 11.25 -5.28 5.52
CA ASP A 367 11.08 -5.11 6.97
C ASP A 367 12.09 -5.97 7.76
N TYR A 368 11.81 -6.18 9.06
CA TYR A 368 12.62 -7.03 9.92
C TYR A 368 12.45 -8.54 9.66
N SER A 369 11.69 -8.91 8.61
CA SER A 369 11.30 -10.29 8.30
C SER A 369 11.49 -10.63 6.81
N MET A 370 12.66 -10.29 6.25
CA MET A 370 13.02 -10.47 4.84
C MET A 370 13.19 -11.96 4.41
N ILE A 371 12.10 -12.72 4.41
CA ILE A 371 12.03 -14.12 3.98
C ILE A 371 10.89 -14.30 2.97
N LEU A 372 10.92 -15.36 2.16
CA LEU A 372 9.75 -15.68 1.34
C LEU A 372 8.62 -16.14 2.25
N LYS A 373 7.45 -15.52 2.10
CA LYS A 373 6.27 -15.76 2.92
C LYS A 373 5.19 -16.39 2.03
N PRO A 374 4.66 -17.58 2.38
CA PRO A 374 3.75 -18.33 1.52
C PRO A 374 2.38 -17.64 1.33
N TYR A 375 2.11 -16.62 2.15
CA TYR A 375 0.93 -15.78 2.13
C TYR A 375 1.17 -14.43 1.42
N HIS A 376 2.33 -14.17 0.81
CA HIS A 376 2.49 -13.04 -0.10
C HIS A 376 1.76 -13.31 -1.41
N GLY A 377 1.00 -12.35 -1.90
CA GLY A 377 0.31 -12.49 -3.17
C GLY A 377 -0.78 -11.47 -3.45
N ILE A 378 -1.70 -11.88 -4.31
CA ILE A 378 -2.85 -11.11 -4.76
C ILE A 378 -4.13 -11.75 -4.20
N ARG A 379 -5.04 -10.93 -3.68
CA ARG A 379 -6.33 -11.36 -3.13
C ARG A 379 -7.48 -10.58 -3.72
N ILE A 380 -8.62 -11.24 -3.84
CA ILE A 380 -9.91 -10.60 -4.07
C ILE A 380 -10.78 -10.82 -2.84
N PHE A 381 -11.28 -9.73 -2.27
CA PHE A 381 -12.30 -9.76 -1.24
C PHE A 381 -13.63 -9.29 -1.81
N LEU A 382 -14.60 -10.20 -1.90
CA LEU A 382 -15.94 -9.89 -2.38
C LEU A 382 -16.77 -9.21 -1.29
N ASN A 383 -17.54 -8.21 -1.68
CA ASN A 383 -18.47 -7.48 -0.85
C ASN A 383 -19.87 -8.12 -0.90
N ASP A 384 -20.47 -8.38 0.25
CA ASP A 384 -21.84 -8.94 0.34
C ASP A 384 -22.96 -7.91 0.13
N GLY A 385 -22.62 -6.68 -0.27
CA GLY A 385 -23.53 -5.53 -0.37
C GLY A 385 -23.79 -4.82 0.95
N HIS A 386 -23.22 -5.31 2.06
CA HIS A 386 -23.27 -4.69 3.38
C HIS A 386 -21.88 -4.32 3.90
N LEU A 387 -20.88 -4.28 3.00
CA LEU A 387 -19.49 -3.98 3.32
C LEU A 387 -18.85 -5.03 4.24
N HIS A 388 -19.38 -6.26 4.24
CA HIS A 388 -18.66 -7.40 4.77
C HIS A 388 -17.88 -8.05 3.64
N PHE A 389 -16.56 -8.00 3.77
CA PHE A 389 -15.63 -8.46 2.77
C PHE A 389 -15.16 -9.89 3.10
N LYS A 390 -15.31 -10.81 2.14
CA LYS A 390 -14.85 -12.19 2.26
C LYS A 390 -13.79 -12.49 1.21
N GLU A 391 -12.66 -13.06 1.63
CA GLU A 391 -11.65 -13.55 0.68
C GLU A 391 -12.28 -14.63 -0.21
N ALA A 392 -12.31 -14.37 -1.51
CA ALA A 392 -12.86 -15.26 -2.52
C ALA A 392 -11.77 -15.88 -3.40
N TYR A 393 -10.61 -15.23 -3.50
CA TYR A 393 -9.49 -15.68 -4.32
C TYR A 393 -8.15 -15.31 -3.68
N PHE A 394 -7.16 -16.18 -3.84
CA PHE A 394 -5.77 -15.94 -3.50
C PHE A 394 -4.83 -16.54 -4.54
N PHE A 395 -3.91 -15.72 -5.04
CA PHE A 395 -2.79 -16.13 -5.88
C PHE A 395 -1.47 -15.81 -5.19
N GLY A 396 -0.67 -16.84 -4.91
CA GLY A 396 0.65 -16.64 -4.30
C GLY A 396 1.63 -15.99 -5.26
N LEU A 397 2.13 -14.82 -4.88
CA LEU A 397 3.10 -14.03 -5.64
C LEU A 397 4.08 -13.37 -4.67
N ASN A 398 5.30 -13.87 -4.61
CA ASN A 398 6.32 -13.26 -3.76
C ASN A 398 6.59 -11.84 -4.23
N GLY A 399 6.66 -10.90 -3.30
CA GLY A 399 7.02 -9.53 -3.63
C GLY A 399 5.92 -8.73 -4.31
N ALA A 400 4.67 -9.22 -4.37
CA ALA A 400 3.53 -8.52 -4.95
C ALA A 400 3.47 -7.05 -4.50
N ALA A 401 3.75 -6.14 -5.42
CA ALA A 401 3.97 -4.73 -5.14
C ALA A 401 2.77 -3.86 -5.55
N LYS A 402 2.14 -4.20 -6.68
CA LYS A 402 0.95 -3.56 -7.20
C LYS A 402 0.20 -4.55 -8.09
N ALA A 403 -1.12 -4.45 -8.10
CA ALA A 403 -1.98 -5.15 -9.04
C ALA A 403 -3.06 -4.19 -9.54
N LEU A 404 -3.42 -4.31 -10.81
CA LEU A 404 -4.44 -3.50 -11.48
C LEU A 404 -5.55 -4.40 -11.99
N ALA A 405 -6.80 -4.02 -11.74
CA ALA A 405 -8.01 -4.70 -12.19
C ALA A 405 -8.62 -4.03 -13.42
N GLU A 406 -8.89 -4.79 -14.48
CA GLU A 406 -9.64 -4.35 -15.67
C GLU A 406 -10.03 -5.55 -16.53
N ASP A 407 -11.07 -5.43 -17.34
CA ASP A 407 -11.37 -6.36 -18.44
C ASP A 407 -10.40 -6.09 -19.61
N PHE A 408 -9.16 -6.58 -19.48
CA PHE A 408 -8.06 -6.25 -20.40
C PHE A 408 -8.22 -6.94 -21.75
N ASP A 409 -8.86 -8.11 -21.78
CA ASP A 409 -9.13 -8.85 -23.01
C ASP A 409 -10.55 -8.63 -23.59
N LYS A 410 -11.37 -7.82 -22.93
CA LYS A 410 -12.73 -7.40 -23.36
C LYS A 410 -13.70 -8.56 -23.47
N ASP A 411 -13.56 -9.60 -22.65
CA ASP A 411 -14.45 -10.76 -22.65
C ASP A 411 -15.63 -10.64 -21.65
N GLY A 412 -15.63 -9.58 -20.84
CA GLY A 412 -16.69 -9.22 -19.91
C GLY A 412 -16.45 -9.65 -18.47
N ASP A 413 -15.31 -10.27 -18.16
CA ASP A 413 -14.86 -10.48 -16.79
C ASP A 413 -13.63 -9.63 -16.43
N VAL A 414 -13.38 -9.45 -15.12
CA VAL A 414 -12.28 -8.59 -14.65
C VAL A 414 -11.01 -9.42 -14.53
N ASP A 415 -10.00 -9.08 -15.33
CA ASP A 415 -8.64 -9.60 -15.27
C ASP A 415 -7.77 -8.84 -14.25
N ILE A 416 -6.58 -9.38 -13.97
CA ILE A 416 -5.60 -8.71 -13.11
C ILE A 416 -4.21 -8.69 -13.74
N ALA A 417 -3.62 -7.51 -13.89
CA ALA A 417 -2.18 -7.37 -14.10
C ALA A 417 -1.48 -7.17 -12.75
N ALA A 418 -0.42 -7.92 -12.45
CA ALA A 418 0.30 -7.86 -11.19
C ALA A 418 1.82 -7.76 -11.40
N ILE A 419 2.48 -6.99 -10.52
CA ILE A 419 3.93 -6.84 -10.52
C ILE A 419 4.54 -7.18 -9.17
N SER A 420 5.80 -7.60 -9.20
CA SER A 420 6.59 -7.94 -8.02
C SER A 420 7.88 -7.12 -7.91
N TYR A 421 8.18 -6.69 -6.67
CA TYR A 421 9.43 -6.07 -6.29
C TYR A 421 10.44 -7.05 -5.66
N PHE A 422 9.94 -8.15 -5.07
CA PHE A 422 10.76 -9.23 -4.49
C PHE A 422 10.43 -10.60 -5.11
N PRO A 423 10.51 -10.77 -6.44
CA PRO A 423 10.16 -12.03 -7.09
C PRO A 423 11.15 -13.13 -6.67
N ALA A 424 10.65 -14.31 -6.34
CA ALA A 424 11.48 -15.47 -6.00
C ALA A 424 12.08 -16.15 -7.25
N LYS A 425 11.42 -15.98 -8.40
CA LYS A 425 11.81 -16.51 -9.71
C LYS A 425 11.45 -15.52 -10.82
N PRO A 426 12.09 -15.57 -12.01
CA PRO A 426 11.81 -14.62 -13.09
C PRO A 426 10.35 -14.51 -13.50
N GLN A 427 9.59 -15.61 -13.44
CA GLN A 427 8.18 -15.65 -13.82
C GLN A 427 7.26 -14.79 -12.93
N GLU A 428 7.73 -14.40 -11.74
CA GLU A 428 6.95 -13.62 -10.78
C GLU A 428 7.11 -12.11 -10.98
N GLY A 429 8.02 -11.65 -11.84
CA GLY A 429 8.24 -10.21 -12.04
C GLY A 429 6.98 -9.48 -12.50
N PHE A 430 6.42 -9.92 -13.62
CA PHE A 430 5.10 -9.49 -14.11
C PHE A 430 4.24 -10.73 -14.34
N VAL A 431 3.00 -10.70 -13.85
CA VAL A 431 2.02 -11.77 -14.00
C VAL A 431 0.70 -11.19 -14.45
N PHE A 432 0.17 -11.69 -15.56
CA PHE A 432 -1.20 -11.45 -15.99
C PHE A 432 -2.06 -12.62 -15.52
N LEU A 433 -3.07 -12.35 -14.70
CA LEU A 433 -4.07 -13.31 -14.27
C LEU A 433 -5.30 -13.09 -15.17
N GLU A 434 -5.40 -13.91 -16.21
CA GLU A 434 -6.55 -13.95 -17.11
C GLU A 434 -7.70 -14.64 -16.38
N ASN A 435 -8.80 -13.95 -16.16
CA ASN A 435 -9.99 -14.55 -15.59
C ASN A 435 -10.68 -15.41 -16.67
N GLN A 436 -11.30 -16.51 -16.24
CA GLN A 436 -11.94 -17.49 -17.12
C GLN A 436 -13.41 -17.66 -16.71
N GLY A 437 -13.97 -16.62 -16.10
CA GLY A 437 -15.23 -16.61 -15.40
C GLY A 437 -15.16 -17.12 -13.96
N ASN A 438 -16.07 -16.61 -13.13
CA ASN A 438 -16.28 -17.03 -11.74
C ASN A 438 -14.99 -16.99 -10.87
N LEU A 439 -14.13 -15.99 -11.10
CA LEU A 439 -12.85 -15.81 -10.38
C LEU A 439 -11.89 -16.99 -10.53
N THR A 440 -11.95 -17.69 -11.67
CA THR A 440 -11.03 -18.77 -12.00
C THR A 440 -9.95 -18.23 -12.93
N PHE A 441 -8.73 -18.05 -12.42
CA PHE A 441 -7.68 -17.37 -13.17
C PHE A 441 -6.63 -18.32 -13.77
N LYS A 442 -6.09 -17.95 -14.93
CA LYS A 442 -4.85 -18.49 -15.50
C LYS A 442 -3.73 -17.47 -15.42
N ALA A 443 -2.65 -17.82 -14.74
CA ALA A 443 -1.48 -16.96 -14.60
C ALA A 443 -0.52 -17.12 -15.78
N LYS A 444 -0.24 -16.01 -16.48
CA LYS A 444 0.65 -15.93 -17.63
C LYS A 444 1.74 -14.88 -17.39
N THR A 445 2.90 -15.09 -18.00
CA THR A 445 4.02 -14.13 -18.05
C THR A 445 4.70 -14.21 -19.41
N PHE A 446 5.67 -13.33 -19.66
CA PHE A 446 6.38 -13.26 -20.94
C PHE A 446 7.11 -14.57 -21.28
N ALA A 447 7.28 -14.84 -22.57
CA ALA A 447 8.06 -15.99 -23.07
C ALA A 447 9.52 -15.99 -22.57
N GLN A 448 10.08 -14.79 -22.34
CA GLN A 448 11.39 -14.59 -21.72
C GLN A 448 11.21 -13.78 -20.43
N PRO A 449 10.79 -14.42 -19.34
CA PRO A 449 10.51 -13.73 -18.09
C PRO A 449 11.78 -13.16 -17.48
N ARG A 450 11.65 -12.04 -16.78
CA ARG A 450 12.76 -11.33 -16.15
C ARG A 450 12.47 -11.15 -14.67
N GLN A 451 13.50 -11.32 -13.85
CA GLN A 451 13.43 -11.08 -12.41
C GLN A 451 13.67 -9.60 -12.08
N ASP A 452 12.99 -8.72 -12.82
CA ASP A 452 13.06 -7.28 -12.61
C ASP A 452 12.27 -6.89 -11.34
N LYS A 453 12.71 -5.83 -10.66
CA LYS A 453 12.07 -5.30 -9.45
C LYS A 453 11.11 -4.19 -9.81
N TRP A 454 9.92 -4.57 -10.24
CA TRP A 454 8.87 -3.64 -10.60
C TRP A 454 8.21 -3.08 -9.34
N MET A 455 8.12 -1.75 -9.24
CA MET A 455 7.47 -1.09 -8.10
C MET A 455 6.20 -0.35 -8.51
N LEU A 456 6.13 0.10 -9.77
CA LEU A 456 5.07 0.96 -10.27
C LEU A 456 4.44 0.32 -11.50
N MET A 457 3.14 0.52 -11.63
CA MET A 457 2.35 0.12 -12.79
C MET A 457 1.27 1.17 -13.00
N GLU A 458 1.08 1.63 -14.22
CA GLU A 458 -0.03 2.52 -14.61
C GLU A 458 -0.72 1.91 -15.83
N LYS A 459 -2.04 2.03 -15.89
CA LYS A 459 -2.85 1.60 -17.03
C LYS A 459 -3.39 2.82 -17.78
N ALA A 460 -3.37 2.76 -19.10
CA ALA A 460 -3.85 3.83 -19.99
C ALA A 460 -3.98 3.31 -21.42
N ASP A 461 -4.90 3.87 -22.21
CA ASP A 461 -4.92 3.72 -23.67
C ASP A 461 -3.95 4.77 -24.26
N TYR A 462 -2.66 4.44 -24.39
CA TYR A 462 -1.66 5.45 -24.75
C TYR A 462 -1.50 5.66 -26.25
N ASP A 463 -1.90 4.68 -27.07
CA ASP A 463 -1.81 4.75 -28.53
C ASP A 463 -3.17 4.92 -29.23
N HIS A 464 -4.26 4.97 -28.47
CA HIS A 464 -5.61 5.27 -28.94
C HIS A 464 -6.22 4.22 -29.85
N ASP A 465 -5.80 2.98 -29.71
CA ASP A 465 -6.48 1.88 -30.39
C ASP A 465 -7.75 1.42 -29.63
N GLY A 466 -7.96 1.95 -28.42
CA GLY A 466 -9.15 1.74 -27.60
C GLY A 466 -9.05 0.51 -26.72
N ASP A 467 -7.91 -0.16 -26.64
CA ASP A 467 -7.58 -1.09 -25.57
C ASP A 467 -6.71 -0.42 -24.48
N THR A 468 -6.60 -1.09 -23.33
CA THR A 468 -5.86 -0.56 -22.18
C THR A 468 -4.48 -1.19 -22.12
N ASP A 469 -3.46 -0.35 -22.25
CA ASP A 469 -2.05 -0.72 -22.13
C ASP A 469 -1.55 -0.64 -20.69
N LEU A 470 -0.31 -1.12 -20.47
CA LEU A 470 0.35 -1.07 -19.17
C LEU A 470 1.75 -0.43 -19.25
N LEU A 471 2.07 0.36 -18.24
CA LEU A 471 3.36 1.01 -18.06
C LEU A 471 4.00 0.51 -16.78
N LEU A 472 5.16 -0.16 -16.83
CA LEU A 472 5.86 -0.67 -15.64
C LEU A 472 7.06 0.20 -15.28
N GLY A 473 7.17 0.59 -14.02
CA GLY A 473 8.28 1.41 -13.51
C GLY A 473 9.25 0.61 -12.65
N TYR A 474 10.52 0.65 -13.03
CA TYR A 474 11.61 0.03 -12.30
C TYR A 474 12.17 0.95 -11.21
N LEU A 475 12.33 0.41 -10.01
CA LEU A 475 13.11 1.04 -8.95
C LEU A 475 14.05 0.02 -8.33
N GLU A 476 15.33 0.34 -8.19
CA GLU A 476 16.25 -0.50 -7.41
C GLU A 476 17.14 0.37 -6.53
N ARG A 477 17.31 -0.09 -5.29
CA ARG A 477 18.16 0.53 -4.27
C ARG A 477 19.53 -0.15 -4.25
N PRO A 478 20.66 0.57 -4.37
CA PRO A 478 21.95 0.11 -3.83
C PRO A 478 21.91 0.16 -2.29
N PRO A 479 22.47 -0.80 -1.51
CA PRO A 479 23.57 -1.71 -1.86
C PRO A 479 23.22 -3.18 -1.56
N TYR A 480 22.40 -3.83 -2.38
CA TYR A 480 22.14 -5.26 -2.23
C TYR A 480 23.12 -6.08 -3.10
N HIS A 481 24.40 -6.10 -2.69
CA HIS A 481 25.56 -6.91 -3.17
C HIS A 481 25.83 -7.15 -4.67
N ASN A 482 24.99 -6.71 -5.61
CA ASN A 482 25.24 -6.84 -7.03
C ASN A 482 25.19 -5.47 -7.69
N ALA A 483 26.06 -5.26 -8.67
CA ALA A 483 25.92 -4.13 -9.59
C ALA A 483 24.57 -4.26 -10.30
N VAL A 484 23.79 -3.17 -10.33
CA VAL A 484 22.62 -3.07 -11.21
C VAL A 484 23.12 -3.30 -12.63
N ASN A 485 22.74 -4.41 -13.26
CA ASN A 485 23.14 -4.70 -14.63
C ASN A 485 22.70 -3.53 -15.52
N GLN A 486 23.57 -3.08 -16.43
CA GLN A 486 23.30 -1.96 -17.33
C GLN A 486 22.11 -2.20 -18.28
N SER A 487 21.55 -3.42 -18.31
CA SER A 487 20.34 -3.83 -19.03
C SER A 487 19.03 -3.69 -18.23
N PHE A 488 19.07 -3.26 -16.97
CA PHE A 488 17.88 -2.96 -16.16
C PHE A 488 17.62 -1.48 -16.22
N ARG A 489 16.75 -1.03 -17.12
CA ARG A 489 16.53 0.40 -17.27
C ARG A 489 15.04 0.78 -17.35
N GLY A 490 14.62 1.51 -16.32
CA GLY A 490 13.54 2.50 -16.35
C GLY A 490 12.13 1.97 -16.51
N LEU A 491 11.48 2.39 -17.58
CA LEU A 491 10.06 2.16 -17.84
C LEU A 491 9.90 1.10 -18.94
N TRP A 492 8.99 0.16 -18.74
CA TRP A 492 8.47 -0.70 -19.80
C TRP A 492 7.09 -0.23 -20.23
N VAL A 493 6.84 -0.28 -21.54
CA VAL A 493 5.54 -0.05 -22.14
C VAL A 493 5.09 -1.39 -22.68
N LEU A 494 3.97 -1.88 -22.18
CA LEU A 494 3.34 -3.12 -22.59
C LEU A 494 2.12 -2.75 -23.41
N GLU A 495 2.23 -2.95 -24.72
CA GLU A 495 1.12 -2.73 -25.64
C GLU A 495 0.15 -3.90 -25.52
N ASN A 496 -1.13 -3.61 -25.31
CA ASN A 496 -2.16 -4.61 -25.41
C ASN A 496 -2.40 -4.94 -26.89
N LYS A 497 -2.64 -6.21 -27.18
CA LYS A 497 -2.71 -6.76 -28.54
C LYS A 497 -4.12 -7.19 -28.90
N LYS A 498 -5.10 -6.70 -28.15
CA LYS A 498 -6.49 -7.06 -28.38
C LYS A 498 -7.04 -6.19 -29.51
N GLN A 499 -7.26 -6.84 -30.66
CA GLN A 499 -7.94 -6.23 -31.80
C GLN A 499 -9.44 -6.06 -31.60
#